data_AF-A0A358SSV5-F1
#
_entry.id   AF-A0A358SSV5-F1
#
_cell.length_a   1.000
_cell.length_b   1.000
_cell.length_c   1.000
_cell.angle_alpha   90.00
_cell.angle_beta   90.00
_cell.angle_gamma   90.00
#
_symmetry.space_group_name_H-M   'P 1'
#
loop_
_entity.id
_entity.type
_entity.pdbx_description
1 polymer ?
#
loop_
_entity_poly.entity_id
_entity_poly.type
_entity_poly.pdbx_seq_one_letter_code
_entity_poly.pdbx_strand_id
1 'polypeptide(L)'
;MSEVVDVAIAGAGPYGLSLGAHLRAADVSFRQFGHSMSLWRGMPAGMFLKSQGFASNLSDPAGTHTLEAFCARTGRPYRSYGLPVPLDTFISYGQWFQSEQVPGLEPELVTQLSRRDGLY
;
A
#
# COMPACT_ATOMS: atom_id res chain seq x y z
N MET A 1 1.85 26.78 -4.59
CA MET A 1 0.38 26.89 -4.74
C MET A 1 -0.15 25.49 -4.49
N SER A 2 -1.12 25.28 -3.58
CA SER A 2 -1.69 23.94 -3.41
C SER A 2 -2.54 23.63 -4.64
N GLU A 3 -2.14 22.65 -5.44
CA GLU A 3 -3.00 22.14 -6.50
C GLU A 3 -4.22 21.44 -5.88
N VAL A 4 -5.40 21.79 -6.38
CA VAL A 4 -6.62 21.05 -6.12
C VAL A 4 -6.51 19.73 -6.87
N VAL A 5 -6.78 18.62 -6.19
CA VAL A 5 -6.80 17.28 -6.77
C VAL A 5 -8.20 16.68 -6.65
N ASP A 6 -8.52 15.74 -7.52
CA ASP A 6 -9.83 15.08 -7.51
C ASP A 6 -9.98 14.17 -6.27
N VAL A 7 -8.87 13.55 -5.84
CA VAL A 7 -8.85 12.63 -4.70
C VAL A 7 -7.69 12.90 -3.75
N ALA A 8 -7.98 13.02 -2.46
CA ALA A 8 -6.98 12.99 -1.39
C ALA A 8 -7.14 11.69 -0.58
N ILE A 9 -6.07 10.91 -0.47
CA ILE A 9 -6.04 9.66 0.29
C ILE A 9 -5.29 9.90 1.61
N ALA A 10 -6.00 9.87 2.73
CA ALA A 10 -5.39 9.86 4.06
C ALA A 10 -5.15 8.40 4.51
N GLY A 11 -3.94 7.89 4.28
CA GLY A 11 -3.54 6.56 4.71
C GLY A 11 -2.64 5.83 3.70
N ALA A 12 -1.61 5.18 4.22
CA ALA A 12 -0.59 4.47 3.43
C ALA A 12 -0.48 2.98 3.82
N GLY A 13 -1.59 2.37 4.24
CA GLY A 13 -1.70 0.92 4.43
C GLY A 13 -2.06 0.17 3.14
N PRO A 14 -2.23 -1.17 3.19
CA PRO A 14 -2.50 -2.01 2.01
C PRO A 14 -3.62 -1.49 1.11
N TYR A 15 -4.74 -1.06 1.70
CA TYR A 15 -5.88 -0.56 0.94
C TYR A 15 -5.62 0.81 0.31
N GLY A 16 -4.96 1.73 1.03
CA GLY A 16 -4.60 3.03 0.50
C GLY A 16 -3.61 2.91 -0.66
N LEU A 17 -2.61 2.03 -0.53
CA LEU A 17 -1.66 1.75 -1.61
C LEU A 17 -2.34 1.12 -2.83
N SER A 18 -3.29 0.20 -2.61
CA SER A 18 -4.08 -0.39 -3.70
C SER A 18 -4.91 0.68 -4.41
N LEU A 19 -5.61 1.55 -3.66
CA LEU A 19 -6.38 2.65 -4.26
C LEU A 19 -5.50 3.60 -5.07
N GLY A 20 -4.32 3.97 -4.56
CA GLY A 20 -3.35 4.81 -5.28
C GLY A 20 -2.89 4.18 -6.59
N ALA A 21 -2.66 2.86 -6.63
CA ALA A 21 -2.29 2.14 -7.85
C ALA A 21 -3.41 2.21 -8.92
N HIS A 22 -4.66 2.05 -8.50
CA HIS A 22 -5.81 2.12 -9.40
C HIS A 22 -6.08 3.53 -9.92
N LEU A 23 -6.00 4.55 -9.06
CA LEU A 23 -6.16 5.95 -9.48
C LEU A 23 -5.06 6.38 -10.46
N ARG A 24 -3.81 5.95 -10.21
CA ARG A 24 -2.69 6.19 -11.13
C ARG A 24 -2.95 5.58 -12.51
N ALA A 25 -3.40 4.32 -12.58
CA ALA A 25 -3.67 3.68 -13.87
C ALA A 25 -4.88 4.27 -14.60
N ALA A 26 -5.83 4.86 -13.86
CA ALA A 26 -6.99 5.55 -14.41
C ALA A 26 -6.71 7.03 -14.77
N ASP A 27 -5.48 7.52 -14.60
CA ASP A 27 -5.08 8.92 -14.83
C ASP A 27 -5.94 9.94 -14.05
N VAL A 28 -6.35 9.58 -12.83
CA VAL A 28 -7.10 10.47 -11.93
C VAL A 28 -6.11 11.28 -11.10
N SER A 29 -6.31 12.59 -10.96
CA SER A 29 -5.45 13.43 -10.14
C SER A 29 -5.63 13.11 -8.65
N PHE A 30 -4.56 12.69 -7.98
CA PHE A 30 -4.63 12.38 -6.56
C PHE A 30 -3.35 12.72 -5.79
N ARG A 31 -3.52 12.93 -4.49
CA ARG A 31 -2.43 12.96 -3.49
C ARG A 31 -2.69 11.92 -2.43
N GLN A 32 -1.64 11.29 -1.94
CA GLN A 32 -1.73 10.28 -0.89
C GLN A 32 -0.75 10.58 0.23
N PHE A 33 -1.25 10.48 1.46
CA PHE A 33 -0.53 10.87 2.67
C PHE A 33 -0.39 9.69 3.62
N GLY A 34 0.75 9.64 4.30
CA GLY A 34 1.01 8.78 5.45
C GLY A 34 2.32 8.01 5.32
N HIS A 35 2.74 7.40 6.43
CA HIS A 35 3.91 6.53 6.42
C HIS A 35 3.50 5.14 5.92
N SER A 36 4.03 4.74 4.76
CA SER A 36 3.77 3.42 4.15
C SER A 36 3.83 2.30 5.19
N MET A 37 2.83 1.43 5.28
CA MET A 37 2.81 0.26 6.18
C MET A 37 3.06 0.56 7.68
N SER A 38 2.80 1.77 8.18
CA SER A 38 3.09 2.17 9.57
C SER A 38 2.44 1.28 10.63
N LEU A 39 1.14 0.99 10.48
CA LEU A 39 0.41 0.11 11.41
C LEU A 39 1.05 -1.29 11.45
N TRP A 40 1.44 -1.83 10.30
CA TRP A 40 2.07 -3.14 10.19
C TRP A 40 3.49 -3.13 10.78
N ARG A 41 4.26 -2.06 10.58
CA ARG A 41 5.58 -1.89 11.22
C ARG A 41 5.51 -1.80 12.74
N GLY A 42 4.36 -1.41 13.31
CA GLY A 42 4.12 -1.39 14.74
C GLY A 42 3.70 -2.73 15.35
N MET A 43 3.48 -3.77 14.53
CA MET A 43 3.07 -5.09 15.02
C MET A 43 4.27 -5.88 15.60
N PRO A 44 4.04 -6.86 16.50
CA PRO A 44 5.11 -7.63 17.12
C PRO A 44 6.01 -8.35 16.11
N ALA A 45 7.32 -8.22 16.28
CA ALA A 45 8.30 -8.91 15.46
C ALA A 45 8.14 -10.44 15.54
N GLY A 46 8.39 -11.12 14.43
CA GLY A 46 8.31 -12.58 14.33
C GLY A 46 6.91 -13.16 14.18
N MET A 47 5.85 -12.34 14.17
CA MET A 47 4.51 -12.84 13.89
C MET A 47 4.30 -13.17 12.41
N PHE A 48 3.22 -13.89 12.13
CA PHE A 48 2.78 -14.26 10.79
C PHE A 48 1.38 -13.70 10.53
N LEU A 49 1.05 -13.50 9.26
CA LEU A 49 -0.30 -13.15 8.85
C LEU A 49 -1.26 -14.32 9.13
N LYS A 50 -2.50 -14.01 9.52
CA LYS A 50 -3.59 -15.00 9.58
C LYS A 50 -4.07 -15.43 8.20
N SER A 51 -3.94 -14.55 7.20
CA SER A 51 -4.33 -14.81 5.82
C SER A 51 -3.34 -15.74 5.12
N GLN A 52 -3.84 -16.47 4.12
CA GLN A 52 -3.01 -17.27 3.22
C GLN A 52 -2.24 -16.37 2.24
N GLY A 53 -1.20 -16.90 1.60
CA GLY A 53 -0.37 -16.17 0.65
C GLY A 53 -1.17 -15.55 -0.49
N PHE A 54 -2.08 -16.31 -1.11
CA PHE A 54 -2.94 -15.80 -2.20
C PHE A 54 -3.89 -14.67 -1.74
N ALA A 55 -4.27 -14.67 -0.46
CA ALA A 55 -5.21 -13.73 0.13
C ALA A 55 -4.52 -12.48 0.71
N SER A 56 -3.20 -12.35 0.54
CA SER A 56 -2.39 -11.27 1.09
C SER A 56 -1.86 -10.31 0.01
N ASN A 57 -2.40 -10.38 -1.20
CA ASN A 57 -2.03 -9.46 -2.28
C ASN A 57 -2.62 -8.06 -2.02
N LEU A 58 -1.83 -7.02 -2.29
CA LEU A 58 -2.35 -5.69 -2.58
C LEU A 58 -2.88 -5.70 -4.01
N SER A 59 -3.96 -4.93 -4.25
CA SER A 59 -4.58 -4.89 -5.56
C SER A 59 -3.91 -3.83 -6.44
N ASP A 60 -3.38 -4.26 -7.58
CA ASP A 60 -3.02 -3.39 -8.71
C ASP A 60 -3.88 -3.71 -9.94
N PRO A 61 -4.13 -2.73 -10.84
CA PRO A 61 -4.95 -2.93 -12.04
C PRO A 61 -4.48 -4.03 -12.98
N ALA A 62 -3.16 -4.23 -13.08
CA ALA A 62 -2.58 -5.24 -13.95
C ALA A 62 -2.49 -6.63 -13.28
N GLY A 63 -2.71 -6.71 -11.97
CA GLY A 63 -2.54 -7.93 -11.17
C GLY A 63 -1.11 -8.48 -11.19
N THR A 64 -0.11 -7.62 -11.40
CA THR A 64 1.30 -8.01 -11.58
C THR A 64 2.14 -7.81 -10.33
N HIS A 65 1.67 -7.01 -9.37
CA HIS A 65 2.42 -6.67 -8.15
C HIS A 65 1.95 -7.51 -6.96
N THR A 66 1.88 -8.83 -7.16
CA THR A 66 1.46 -9.78 -6.14
C THR A 66 2.56 -10.05 -5.10
N LEU A 67 2.18 -10.62 -3.96
CA LEU A 67 3.14 -11.12 -2.97
C LEU A 67 4.01 -12.24 -3.56
N GLU A 68 3.45 -13.08 -4.43
CA GLU A 68 4.18 -14.11 -5.16
C GLU A 68 5.30 -13.51 -6.04
N ALA A 69 4.95 -12.50 -6.85
CA ALA A 69 5.90 -11.82 -7.71
C ALA A 69 7.02 -11.14 -6.91
N PHE A 70 6.66 -10.50 -5.79
CA PHE A 70 7.62 -9.93 -4.87
C PHE A 70 8.57 -10.98 -4.29
N CYS A 71 8.03 -12.10 -3.78
CA CYS A 71 8.83 -13.16 -3.20
C CYS A 71 9.76 -13.80 -4.24
N ALA A 72 9.27 -14.08 -5.44
CA ALA A 72 10.08 -14.60 -6.54
C ALA A 72 11.24 -13.65 -6.90
N ARG A 73 10.97 -12.35 -7.01
CA ARG A 73 11.99 -11.34 -7.35
C ARG A 73 13.04 -11.13 -6.26
N THR A 74 12.68 -11.37 -5.00
CA THR A 74 13.57 -11.16 -3.84
C THR A 74 14.17 -12.45 -3.28
N GLY A 75 13.91 -13.60 -3.90
CA GLY A 75 14.38 -14.91 -3.44
C GLY A 75 13.74 -15.36 -2.12
N ARG A 76 12.58 -14.82 -1.75
CA ARG A 76 11.84 -15.20 -0.55
C ARG A 76 10.93 -16.41 -0.82
N PRO A 77 10.71 -17.31 0.15
CA PRO A 77 9.81 -18.43 -0.03
C PRO A 77 8.36 -17.96 -0.15
N TYR A 78 7.59 -18.61 -1.03
CA TYR A 78 6.18 -18.35 -1.22
C TYR A 78 5.41 -19.64 -1.50
N ARG A 79 4.19 -19.73 -0.97
CA ARG A 79 3.15 -20.63 -1.45
C ARG A 79 1.82 -19.90 -1.36
N SER A 80 0.92 -20.18 -2.31
CA SER A 80 -0.44 -19.67 -2.27
C SER A 80 -1.16 -20.09 -0.97
N TYR A 81 -0.95 -21.34 -0.52
CA TYR A 81 -1.56 -21.92 0.67
C TYR A 81 -0.55 -22.71 1.52
N GLY A 82 -0.76 -22.72 2.84
CA GLY A 82 -0.09 -23.64 3.77
C GLY A 82 1.33 -23.23 4.19
N LEU A 83 1.87 -22.15 3.61
CA LEU A 83 3.07 -21.48 4.11
C LEU A 83 2.66 -20.16 4.77
N PRO A 84 2.81 -20.02 6.11
CA PRO A 84 2.53 -18.76 6.80
C PRO A 84 3.40 -17.62 6.26
N VAL A 85 2.78 -16.47 5.98
CA VAL A 85 3.51 -15.28 5.50
C VAL A 85 4.10 -14.53 6.70
N PRO A 86 5.44 -14.38 6.79
CA PRO A 86 6.06 -13.60 7.87
C PRO A 86 5.66 -12.12 7.77
N LEU A 87 5.50 -11.46 8.93
CA LEU A 87 5.22 -10.02 8.97
C LEU A 87 6.28 -9.19 8.24
N ASP A 88 7.57 -9.52 8.40
CA ASP A 88 8.67 -8.80 7.74
C ASP A 88 8.54 -8.78 6.21
N THR A 89 8.04 -9.90 5.68
CA THR A 89 7.91 -10.15 4.24
C THR A 89 6.74 -9.34 3.73
N PHE A 90 5.64 -9.30 4.48
CA PHE A 90 4.47 -8.49 4.14
C PHE A 90 4.77 -6.98 4.20
N ILE A 91 5.54 -6.52 5.20
CA ILE A 91 5.97 -5.12 5.29
C ILE A 91 6.87 -4.76 4.10
N SER A 92 7.86 -5.61 3.81
CA SER A 92 8.79 -5.40 2.68
C SER A 92 8.04 -5.40 1.34
N TYR A 93 7.06 -6.30 1.19
CA TYR A 93 6.16 -6.35 0.05
C TYR A 93 5.38 -5.05 -0.11
N GLY A 94 4.74 -4.55 0.95
CA GLY A 94 3.98 -3.29 0.90
C GLY A 94 4.86 -2.08 0.58
N GLN A 95 6.09 -2.02 1.10
CA GLN A 95 7.05 -0.96 0.77
C GLN A 95 7.51 -1.04 -0.69
N TRP A 96 7.78 -2.24 -1.20
CA TRP A 96 8.07 -2.42 -2.61
C TRP A 96 6.89 -2.03 -3.51
N PHE A 97 5.68 -2.52 -3.20
CA PHE A 97 4.47 -2.16 -3.92
C PHE A 97 4.29 -0.64 -3.98
N GLN A 98 4.49 0.04 -2.84
CA GLN A 98 4.46 1.51 -2.79
C GLN A 98 5.48 2.14 -3.74
N SER A 99 6.73 1.67 -3.75
CA SER A 99 7.76 2.26 -4.64
C SER A 99 7.45 2.12 -6.13
N GLU A 100 6.80 1.02 -6.55
CA GLU A 100 6.48 0.78 -7.96
C GLU A 100 5.17 1.46 -8.38
N GLN A 101 4.13 1.34 -7.54
CA GLN A 101 2.77 1.71 -7.90
C GLN A 101 2.35 3.10 -7.40
N VAL A 102 2.93 3.56 -6.29
CA VAL A 102 2.58 4.84 -5.65
C VAL A 102 3.84 5.61 -5.24
N PRO A 103 4.73 5.98 -6.20
CA PRO A 103 5.99 6.68 -5.88
C PRO A 103 5.76 8.09 -5.33
N GLY A 104 4.60 8.70 -5.59
CA GLY A 104 4.21 10.03 -5.09
C GLY A 104 3.63 10.05 -3.68
N LEU A 105 3.78 8.97 -2.89
CA LEU A 105 3.31 8.94 -1.50
C LEU A 105 4.03 10.03 -0.68
N GLU A 106 3.26 10.90 -0.04
CA GLU A 106 3.76 11.94 0.85
C GLU A 106 3.85 11.39 2.28
N PRO A 107 5.04 11.35 2.90
CA PRO A 107 5.24 10.77 4.23
C PRO A 107 4.78 11.72 5.36
N GLU A 108 3.58 12.29 5.23
CA GLU A 108 2.98 13.23 6.16
C GLU A 108 1.73 12.63 6.81
N LEU A 109 1.53 12.88 8.10
CA LEU A 109 0.33 12.44 8.79
C LEU A 109 -0.76 13.52 8.71
N VAL A 110 -1.89 13.17 8.11
CA VAL A 110 -3.08 14.03 8.12
C VAL A 110 -3.67 14.02 9.53
N THR A 111 -3.72 15.20 10.16
CA THR A 111 -4.25 15.38 11.53
C THR A 111 -5.61 16.08 11.56
N GLN A 112 -5.97 16.79 10.51
CA GLN A 112 -7.21 17.54 10.41
C GLN A 112 -7.69 17.60 8.96
N LEU A 113 -9.01 17.53 8.78
CA LEU A 113 -9.71 17.80 7.52
C LEU A 113 -10.70 18.94 7.77
N SER A 114 -10.71 19.96 6.91
CA SER A 114 -11.58 21.12 7.09
C SER A 114 -12.08 21.63 5.75
N ARG A 115 -13.38 21.92 5.68
CA ARG A 115 -13.98 22.45 4.46
C ARG A 115 -13.60 23.92 4.23
N ARG A 116 -13.17 24.27 3.01
CA ARG A 116 -12.90 25.65 2.59
C ARG A 116 -13.40 25.87 1.15
N ASP A 117 -14.11 26.97 0.93
CA ASP A 117 -14.60 27.38 -0.39
C ASP A 117 -15.38 26.27 -1.14
N GLY A 118 -16.10 25.44 -0.38
CA GLY A 118 -16.91 24.34 -0.91
C GLY A 118 -16.20 23.00 -1.03
N LEU A 119 -14.86 22.98 -0.95
CA LEU A 119 -13.98 21.81 -1.05
C LEU A 119 -13.50 21.36 0.34
N TYR A 120 -12.99 20.14 0.46
CA TYR A 120 -12.33 19.62 1.66
C TYR A 120 -10.82 19.82 1.63
#